data_AF-A0A644WN62-F1
#
_entry.id   AF-A0A644WN62-F1
#
_cell.length_a   1.000
_cell.length_b   1.000
_cell.length_c   1.000
_cell.angle_alpha   90.00
_cell.angle_beta   90.00
_cell.angle_gamma   90.00
#
_symmetry.space_group_name_H-M   'P 1'
#
loop_
_entity.id
_entity.type
_entity.pdbx_description
1 polymer ?
#
loop_
_entity_poly.entity_id
_entity_poly.type
_entity_poly.pdbx_seq_one_letter_code
_entity_poly.pdbx_strand_id
1 'polypeptide(L)'
;MQKLMLDFPVFEYPQNIDLPHNYPGMNQATEWSRDFYELAFWGIDEWGDRMFLNKKSEPSKKRLLFNHAFKYALGLGFSKYGSELPIPLGVWAHEEFHRSALGVSGTASKNGNWIFHRWDGTVYGISDESLDLLKARDINQLLYSYVAGVQYEAYLNQRITVDDFYNNRSLYKNPLLLYNAYYVFNYFRFSTSSLSDSVKVIAPEFEDANPINRDYAGADLTAWTYDMFNPELPFTSRDSFPNGNGVNRRVGFSDLSAEAQDFLIKQRKLSLLNFLNPAVFFINRIKIGDNLSLNLFAQYVPTYFGNDVALYVPVKYNNYKLLFGLHNYNNYDEAAYGLTLAINDYEITEKINVDFCADIWKQPASFLDNSMQFGGALNTSLKYRFRSNFSGGINFSYKSKGWVIGNPYLSENISIGLGLNYKLVK
;
A
#
# COMPACT_ATOMS: atom_id res chain seq x y z
N MET A 1 -23.82 -15.51 3.40
CA MET A 1 -23.14 -14.20 3.20
C MET A 1 -21.87 -14.22 4.04
N GLN A 2 -20.74 -13.73 3.50
CA GLN A 2 -19.48 -13.76 4.25
C GLN A 2 -19.40 -12.57 5.21
N LYS A 3 -19.08 -12.83 6.48
CA LYS A 3 -19.03 -11.82 7.55
C LYS A 3 -17.61 -11.38 7.89
N LEU A 4 -16.68 -12.34 7.97
CA LEU A 4 -15.28 -12.10 8.34
C LEU A 4 -14.37 -12.97 7.47
N MET A 5 -13.28 -12.39 6.98
CA MET A 5 -12.24 -13.07 6.22
C MET A 5 -10.88 -12.59 6.72
N LEU A 6 -10.15 -13.47 7.40
CA LEU A 6 -8.81 -13.17 7.87
C LEU A 6 -7.82 -13.99 7.06
N ASP A 7 -6.74 -13.35 6.60
CA ASP A 7 -5.61 -13.99 5.94
C ASP A 7 -4.35 -13.62 6.73
N PHE A 8 -3.90 -14.51 7.60
CA PHE A 8 -2.78 -14.30 8.51
C PHE A 8 -1.50 -14.94 7.94
N PRO A 9 -0.67 -14.21 7.17
CA PRO A 9 0.63 -14.70 6.76
C PRO A 9 1.55 -14.76 7.98
N VAL A 10 2.11 -15.94 8.21
CA VAL A 10 2.97 -16.26 9.37
C VAL A 10 4.44 -16.11 9.00
N PHE A 11 4.77 -16.41 7.76
CA PHE A 11 6.14 -16.45 7.28
C PHE A 11 6.24 -16.03 5.82
N GLU A 12 7.32 -15.33 5.47
CA GLU A 12 7.67 -14.88 4.13
C GLU A 12 9.21 -14.93 3.96
N TYR A 13 9.67 -15.82 3.09
CA TYR A 13 11.06 -15.86 2.63
C TYR A 13 11.20 -15.00 1.37
N PRO A 14 12.26 -14.16 1.22
CA PRO A 14 13.43 -14.04 2.12
C PRO A 14 13.27 -13.05 3.28
N GLN A 15 12.18 -12.27 3.30
CA GLN A 15 11.97 -11.13 4.20
C GLN A 15 12.17 -11.44 5.69
N ASN A 16 11.76 -12.63 6.15
CA ASN A 16 11.87 -13.02 7.55
C ASN A 16 13.18 -13.74 7.92
N ILE A 17 14.13 -13.94 6.99
CA ILE A 17 15.38 -14.69 7.26
C ILE A 17 16.63 -13.95 6.78
N ASP A 18 16.65 -13.53 5.51
CA ASP A 18 17.90 -13.17 4.84
C ASP A 18 18.22 -11.67 4.91
N LEU A 19 17.28 -10.86 5.40
CA LEU A 19 17.47 -9.42 5.52
C LEU A 19 18.23 -9.08 6.82
N PRO A 20 18.90 -7.91 6.89
CA PRO A 20 19.66 -7.48 8.08
C PRO A 20 18.87 -7.56 9.39
N HIS A 21 17.55 -7.61 9.29
CA HIS A 21 16.62 -7.93 10.36
C HIS A 21 15.37 -8.61 9.81
N ASN A 22 14.74 -9.42 10.65
CA ASN A 22 13.51 -10.12 10.33
C ASN A 22 12.31 -9.19 10.54
N TYR A 23 11.82 -8.60 9.46
CA TYR A 23 10.62 -7.76 9.47
C TYR A 23 9.47 -8.45 8.76
N PRO A 24 8.21 -8.09 9.06
CA PRO A 24 7.10 -8.38 8.17
C PRO A 24 7.43 -7.85 6.76
N GLY A 25 7.31 -8.69 5.73
CA GLY A 25 7.39 -8.21 4.35
C GLY A 25 6.20 -7.30 4.00
N MET A 26 6.25 -6.65 2.84
CA MET A 26 5.14 -5.81 2.33
C MET A 26 3.80 -6.57 2.26
N ASN A 27 3.83 -7.84 1.85
CA ASN A 27 2.63 -8.67 1.82
C ASN A 27 2.13 -9.01 3.23
N GLN A 28 3.02 -9.39 4.14
CA GLN A 28 2.67 -9.58 5.56
C GLN A 28 2.06 -8.31 6.18
N ALA A 29 2.68 -7.15 5.98
CA ALA A 29 2.19 -5.88 6.52
C ALA A 29 0.81 -5.52 5.96
N THR A 30 0.59 -5.72 4.65
CA THR A 30 -0.70 -5.48 3.99
C THR A 30 -1.79 -6.37 4.56
N GLU A 31 -1.55 -7.68 4.64
CA GLU A 31 -2.58 -8.62 5.09
C GLU A 31 -2.85 -8.49 6.59
N TRP A 32 -1.84 -8.24 7.42
CA TRP A 32 -2.06 -7.93 8.84
C TRP A 32 -2.92 -6.67 8.97
N SER A 33 -2.59 -5.60 8.24
CA SER A 33 -3.41 -4.39 8.29
C SER A 33 -4.84 -4.60 7.82
N ARG A 34 -5.01 -5.30 6.69
CA ARG A 34 -6.32 -5.70 6.17
C ARG A 34 -7.13 -6.47 7.21
N ASP A 35 -6.52 -7.44 7.88
CA ASP A 35 -7.18 -8.28 8.90
C ASP A 35 -7.62 -7.48 10.12
N PHE A 36 -6.81 -6.52 10.58
CA PHE A 36 -7.20 -5.61 11.67
C PHE A 36 -8.37 -4.70 11.26
N TYR A 37 -8.32 -4.14 10.05
CA TYR A 37 -9.47 -3.40 9.50
C TYR A 37 -10.70 -4.31 9.34
N GLU A 38 -10.51 -5.56 8.90
CA GLU A 38 -11.59 -6.53 8.76
C GLU A 38 -12.29 -6.80 10.10
N LEU A 39 -11.53 -7.04 11.17
CA LEU A 39 -12.07 -7.25 12.51
C LEU A 39 -12.83 -6.02 13.01
N ALA A 40 -12.29 -4.82 12.82
CA ALA A 40 -12.93 -3.59 13.24
C ALA A 40 -14.23 -3.33 12.48
N PHE A 41 -14.21 -3.47 11.15
CA PHE A 41 -15.39 -3.28 10.32
C PHE A 41 -16.46 -4.35 10.61
N TRP A 42 -16.08 -5.59 10.86
CA TRP A 42 -17.02 -6.61 11.34
C TRP A 42 -17.66 -6.21 12.68
N GLY A 43 -16.88 -5.67 13.62
CA GLY A 43 -17.41 -5.16 14.89
C GLY A 43 -18.40 -4.00 14.70
N ILE A 44 -18.07 -3.05 13.81
CA ILE A 44 -18.94 -1.93 13.43
C ILE A 44 -20.25 -2.46 12.79
N ASP A 45 -20.15 -3.46 11.92
CA ASP A 45 -21.29 -4.08 11.25
C ASP A 45 -22.26 -4.71 12.27
N GLU A 46 -21.73 -5.55 13.17
CA GLU A 46 -22.51 -6.21 14.22
C GLU A 46 -23.12 -5.20 15.19
N TRP A 47 -22.42 -4.12 15.52
CA TRP A 47 -22.92 -3.11 16.43
C TRP A 47 -24.06 -2.29 15.81
N GLY A 48 -23.88 -1.84 14.56
CA GLY A 48 -24.92 -1.15 13.81
C GLY A 48 -26.17 -2.02 13.66
N ASP A 49 -26.01 -3.31 13.34
CA ASP A 49 -27.13 -4.24 13.25
C ASP A 49 -27.85 -4.38 14.59
N ARG A 50 -27.13 -4.52 15.71
CA ARG A 50 -27.75 -4.61 17.05
C ARG A 50 -28.53 -3.34 17.43
N MET A 51 -28.02 -2.17 17.07
CA MET A 51 -28.66 -0.89 17.40
C MET A 51 -29.87 -0.61 16.52
N PHE A 52 -29.74 -0.82 15.21
CA PHE A 52 -30.71 -0.32 14.24
C PHE A 52 -31.57 -1.42 13.62
N LEU A 53 -31.12 -2.67 13.58
CA LEU A 53 -31.87 -3.80 12.99
C LEU A 53 -32.34 -4.77 14.10
N ASN A 54 -33.64 -4.77 14.39
CA ASN A 54 -34.22 -5.69 15.35
C ASN A 54 -34.48 -7.03 14.64
N LYS A 55 -34.04 -8.15 15.23
CA LYS A 55 -34.24 -9.49 14.66
C LYS A 55 -35.71 -9.93 14.58
N LYS A 56 -36.64 -9.24 15.25
CA LYS A 56 -38.05 -9.63 15.37
C LYS A 56 -39.00 -8.96 14.38
N SER A 57 -38.55 -7.98 13.60
CA SER A 57 -39.41 -7.28 12.63
C SER A 57 -38.62 -6.81 11.42
N GLU A 58 -39.27 -6.73 10.26
CA GLU A 58 -38.64 -6.15 9.07
C GLU A 58 -38.25 -4.69 9.34
N PRO A 59 -37.00 -4.31 9.02
CA PRO A 59 -36.53 -2.95 9.26
C PRO A 59 -37.18 -1.97 8.28
N SER A 60 -37.69 -0.85 8.81
CA SER A 60 -38.18 0.24 7.96
C SER A 60 -37.03 0.87 7.14
N LYS A 61 -37.36 1.49 6.01
CA LYS A 61 -36.37 2.21 5.16
C LYS A 61 -35.54 3.23 5.96
N LYS A 62 -36.17 3.92 6.91
CA LYS A 62 -35.47 4.87 7.81
C LYS A 62 -34.42 4.16 8.68
N ARG A 63 -34.77 3.00 9.26
CA ARG A 63 -33.83 2.21 10.09
C ARG A 63 -32.66 1.68 9.27
N LEU A 64 -32.91 1.23 8.04
CA LEU A 64 -31.85 0.82 7.12
C LEU A 64 -30.91 1.99 6.78
N LEU A 65 -31.47 3.17 6.49
CA LEU A 65 -30.68 4.37 6.22
C LEU A 65 -29.82 4.77 7.42
N PHE A 66 -30.40 4.82 8.63
CA PHE A 66 -29.65 5.12 9.85
C PHE A 66 -28.57 4.09 10.14
N ASN A 67 -28.84 2.80 9.90
CA ASN A 67 -27.84 1.75 10.06
C ASN A 67 -26.64 1.97 9.12
N HIS A 68 -26.90 2.20 7.84
CA HIS A 68 -25.83 2.46 6.86
C HIS A 68 -25.06 3.74 7.18
N ALA A 69 -25.75 4.82 7.53
CA ALA A 69 -25.11 6.08 7.90
C ALA A 69 -24.23 5.93 9.15
N PHE A 70 -24.72 5.23 10.18
CA PHE A 70 -23.96 4.93 11.39
C PHE A 70 -22.69 4.12 11.08
N LYS A 71 -22.83 2.99 10.37
CA LYS A 71 -21.71 2.13 9.99
C LYS A 71 -20.67 2.88 9.16
N TYR A 72 -21.12 3.71 8.22
CA TYR A 72 -20.21 4.51 7.40
C TYR A 72 -19.48 5.58 8.21
N ALA A 73 -20.18 6.34 9.05
CA ALA A 73 -19.58 7.37 9.89
C ALA A 73 -18.57 6.78 10.88
N LEU A 74 -18.93 5.68 11.55
CA LEU A 74 -18.04 5.00 12.48
C LEU A 74 -16.86 4.35 11.75
N GLY A 75 -17.09 3.76 10.57
CA GLY A 75 -16.04 3.21 9.71
C GLY A 75 -15.05 4.28 9.23
N LEU A 76 -15.54 5.47 8.87
CA LEU A 76 -14.68 6.60 8.48
C LEU A 76 -13.88 7.14 9.66
N GLY A 77 -14.53 7.29 10.82
CA GLY A 77 -13.86 7.67 12.07
C GLY A 77 -12.77 6.66 12.44
N PHE A 78 -13.08 5.36 12.41
CA PHE A 78 -12.10 4.31 12.67
C PHE A 78 -10.97 4.30 11.63
N SER A 79 -11.28 4.51 10.35
CA SER A 79 -10.23 4.55 9.31
C SER A 79 -9.24 5.67 9.57
N LYS A 80 -9.73 6.86 9.94
CA LYS A 80 -8.89 8.05 10.20
C LYS A 80 -8.10 8.01 11.50
N TYR A 81 -8.72 7.59 12.60
CA TYR A 81 -8.07 7.62 13.92
C TYR A 81 -7.42 6.29 14.28
N GLY A 82 -7.96 5.19 13.75
CA GLY A 82 -7.39 3.85 13.90
C GLY A 82 -6.11 3.67 13.09
N SER A 83 -5.98 4.31 11.92
CA SER A 83 -4.75 4.28 11.11
C SER A 83 -3.52 4.76 11.88
N GLU A 84 -3.71 5.70 12.80
CA GLU A 84 -2.66 6.28 13.62
C GLU A 84 -2.25 5.37 14.79
N LEU A 85 -2.99 4.30 15.11
CA LEU A 85 -2.67 3.47 16.27
C LEU A 85 -1.35 2.69 16.02
N PRO A 86 -0.53 2.44 17.07
CA PRO A 86 0.77 1.81 16.94
C PRO A 86 0.66 0.27 16.94
N ILE A 87 -0.27 -0.23 16.13
CA ILE A 87 -0.59 -1.64 15.90
C ILE A 87 -0.73 -1.85 14.38
N PRO A 88 -0.87 -3.09 13.87
CA PRO A 88 -0.93 -3.34 12.42
C PRO A 88 -2.16 -2.72 11.72
N LEU A 89 -2.11 -1.42 11.47
CA LEU A 89 -3.08 -0.54 10.82
C LEU A 89 -2.30 0.51 9.99
N GLY A 90 -3.02 1.40 9.29
CA GLY A 90 -2.50 2.50 8.46
C GLY A 90 -1.01 2.81 8.56
N VAL A 91 -0.62 3.66 9.52
CA VAL A 91 0.74 4.18 9.66
C VAL A 91 1.75 3.07 9.95
N TRP A 92 1.39 2.04 10.72
CA TRP A 92 2.33 0.94 10.98
C TRP A 92 2.71 0.21 9.69
N ALA A 93 1.73 -0.10 8.84
CA ALA A 93 1.97 -0.80 7.59
C ALA A 93 2.65 0.11 6.55
N HIS A 94 2.34 1.41 6.56
CA HIS A 94 3.06 2.44 5.81
C HIS A 94 4.56 2.40 6.12
N GLU A 95 4.91 2.43 7.41
CA GLU A 95 6.31 2.35 7.84
C GLU A 95 6.97 0.99 7.53
N GLU A 96 6.25 -0.14 7.65
CA GLU A 96 6.82 -1.45 7.27
C GLU A 96 7.12 -1.55 5.76
N PHE A 97 6.41 -0.81 4.90
CA PHE A 97 6.74 -0.74 3.48
C PHE A 97 8.08 -0.04 3.23
N HIS A 98 8.32 1.10 3.88
CA HIS A 98 9.63 1.77 3.84
C HIS A 98 10.74 0.83 4.33
N ARG A 99 10.52 0.15 5.46
CA ARG A 99 11.49 -0.79 6.03
C ARG A 99 11.79 -1.97 5.14
N SER A 100 10.75 -2.54 4.51
CA SER A 100 10.91 -3.65 3.57
C SER A 100 11.80 -3.23 2.38
N ALA A 101 11.56 -2.04 1.82
CA ALA A 101 12.37 -1.51 0.71
C ALA A 101 13.81 -1.17 1.12
N LEU A 102 14.04 -0.67 2.34
CA LEU A 102 15.39 -0.43 2.87
C LEU A 102 16.12 -1.75 3.18
N GLY A 103 15.40 -2.72 3.75
CA GLY A 103 15.93 -4.01 4.19
C GLY A 103 16.52 -4.82 3.04
N VAL A 104 15.88 -4.85 1.87
CA VAL A 104 16.42 -5.54 0.68
C VAL A 104 17.73 -4.93 0.17
N SER A 105 18.01 -3.68 0.54
CA SER A 105 19.24 -2.97 0.24
C SER A 105 20.33 -3.16 1.31
N GLY A 106 20.08 -3.99 2.32
CA GLY A 106 21.01 -4.17 3.43
C GLY A 106 20.98 -3.02 4.45
N THR A 107 19.99 -2.12 4.37
CA THR A 107 19.86 -0.98 5.28
C THR A 107 18.90 -1.32 6.42
N ALA A 108 19.46 -1.61 7.59
CA ALA A 108 18.72 -1.88 8.81
C ALA A 108 17.95 -0.64 9.32
N SER A 109 16.70 -0.83 9.74
CA SER A 109 15.83 0.26 10.21
C SER A 109 14.79 -0.20 11.25
N LYS A 110 14.09 0.75 11.86
CA LYS A 110 13.06 0.52 12.89
C LYS A 110 11.79 1.26 12.51
N ASN A 111 10.65 0.58 12.67
CA ASN A 111 9.34 1.20 12.55
C ASN A 111 9.17 2.13 13.75
N GLY A 112 8.61 3.32 13.57
CA GLY A 112 8.36 4.31 14.62
C GLY A 112 6.91 4.32 15.10
N ASN A 113 6.07 3.41 14.57
CA ASN A 113 4.66 3.31 14.90
C ASN A 113 4.29 1.94 15.49
N TRP A 114 4.86 1.62 16.66
CA TRP A 114 4.68 0.34 17.32
C TRP A 114 4.59 0.46 18.84
N ILE A 115 3.59 -0.21 19.42
CA ILE A 115 3.19 -0.07 20.82
C ILE A 115 4.33 -0.34 21.83
N PHE A 116 5.32 -1.14 21.46
CA PHE A 116 6.39 -1.57 22.36
C PHE A 116 7.62 -0.66 22.36
N HIS A 117 7.72 0.35 21.49
CA HIS A 117 8.89 1.25 21.52
C HIS A 117 8.65 2.71 21.15
N ARG A 118 7.84 3.03 20.13
CA ARG A 118 7.76 4.39 19.55
C ARG A 118 6.43 4.56 18.84
N TRP A 119 5.84 5.76 18.93
CA TRP A 119 4.57 6.08 18.30
C TRP A 119 4.61 7.49 17.72
N ASP A 120 5.31 7.67 16.61
CA ASP A 120 5.42 8.96 15.93
C ASP A 120 5.45 8.88 14.39
N GLY A 121 5.21 7.70 13.81
CA GLY A 121 5.10 7.54 12.36
C GLY A 121 6.41 7.85 11.63
N THR A 122 7.51 7.27 12.09
CA THR A 122 8.85 7.44 11.49
C THR A 122 9.46 6.10 11.09
N VAL A 123 10.42 6.09 10.17
CA VAL A 123 11.38 5.01 10.03
C VAL A 123 12.76 5.52 10.45
N TYR A 124 13.32 4.94 11.50
CA TYR A 124 14.57 5.39 12.11
C TYR A 124 15.60 4.26 12.21
N GLY A 125 16.75 4.50 12.84
CA GLY A 125 17.82 3.52 13.00
C GLY A 125 18.90 3.59 11.93
N ILE A 126 18.86 4.59 11.05
CA ILE A 126 19.73 4.71 9.88
C ILE A 126 20.65 5.92 10.05
N SER A 127 21.95 5.74 9.78
CA SER A 127 22.93 6.83 9.77
C SER A 127 22.91 7.60 8.45
N ASP A 128 23.41 8.84 8.46
CA ASP A 128 23.51 9.63 7.22
C ASP A 128 24.52 9.00 6.25
N GLU A 129 25.59 8.38 6.78
CA GLU A 129 26.57 7.63 6.00
C GLU A 129 25.96 6.40 5.32
N SER A 130 25.05 5.69 5.99
CA SER A 130 24.33 4.56 5.39
C SER A 130 23.40 5.00 4.25
N LEU A 131 22.75 6.16 4.40
CA LEU A 131 21.90 6.73 3.36
C LEU A 131 22.73 7.24 2.18
N ASP A 132 23.90 7.83 2.44
CA ASP A 132 24.85 8.26 1.40
C ASP A 132 25.38 7.08 0.59
N LEU A 133 25.82 6.02 1.26
CA LEU A 133 26.26 4.78 0.61
C LEU A 133 25.13 4.12 -0.20
N LEU A 134 23.91 4.09 0.34
CA LEU A 134 22.76 3.57 -0.39
C LEU A 134 22.47 4.41 -1.63
N LYS A 135 22.46 5.75 -1.52
CA LYS A 135 22.23 6.65 -2.64
C LYS A 135 23.27 6.44 -3.74
N ALA A 136 24.54 6.39 -3.39
CA ALA A 136 25.65 6.24 -4.33
C ALA A 136 25.68 4.86 -5.02
N ARG A 137 25.24 3.81 -4.32
CA ARG A 137 25.27 2.43 -4.83
C ARG A 137 24.00 2.05 -5.60
N ASP A 138 22.83 2.47 -5.10
CA ASP A 138 21.52 2.06 -5.59
C ASP A 138 20.45 3.13 -5.33
N ILE A 139 20.54 4.24 -6.07
CA ILE A 139 19.56 5.33 -6.02
C ILE A 139 18.13 4.85 -6.27
N ASN A 140 17.92 3.86 -7.16
CA ASN A 140 16.60 3.35 -7.47
C ASN A 140 15.94 2.71 -6.23
N GLN A 141 16.70 1.96 -5.44
CA GLN A 141 16.18 1.39 -4.20
C GLN A 141 15.93 2.45 -3.12
N LEU A 142 16.75 3.50 -3.04
CA LEU A 142 16.48 4.65 -2.14
C LEU A 142 15.19 5.37 -2.55
N LEU A 143 15.04 5.71 -3.82
CA LEU A 143 13.85 6.35 -4.36
C LEU A 143 12.61 5.49 -4.17
N TYR A 144 12.73 4.17 -4.35
CA TYR A 144 11.64 3.26 -4.05
C TYR A 144 11.28 3.32 -2.56
N SER A 145 12.29 3.30 -1.67
CA SER A 145 12.03 3.36 -0.24
C SER A 145 11.22 4.58 0.14
N TYR A 146 11.49 5.78 -0.39
CA TYR A 146 10.71 6.98 -0.09
C TYR A 146 9.24 6.86 -0.43
N VAL A 147 8.89 6.24 -1.55
CA VAL A 147 7.48 6.20 -1.97
C VAL A 147 6.73 4.97 -1.45
N ALA A 148 7.45 3.97 -0.92
CA ALA A 148 6.91 2.68 -0.54
C ALA A 148 5.72 2.79 0.42
N GLY A 149 5.78 3.66 1.42
CA GLY A 149 4.67 3.91 2.35
C GLY A 149 3.37 4.26 1.63
N VAL A 150 3.38 5.26 0.74
CA VAL A 150 2.22 5.67 -0.08
C VAL A 150 1.69 4.54 -0.99
N GLN A 151 2.57 3.64 -1.41
CA GLN A 151 2.16 2.47 -2.20
C GLN A 151 1.31 1.50 -1.37
N TYR A 152 1.52 1.43 -0.06
CA TYR A 152 0.71 0.58 0.81
C TYR A 152 -0.77 1.00 0.81
N GLU A 153 -1.11 2.29 0.93
CA GLU A 153 -2.52 2.70 0.92
C GLU A 153 -3.19 2.36 -0.42
N ALA A 154 -2.48 2.56 -1.52
CA ALA A 154 -2.97 2.21 -2.85
C ALA A 154 -3.15 0.69 -3.01
N TYR A 155 -2.18 -0.10 -2.52
CA TYR A 155 -2.22 -1.57 -2.58
C TYR A 155 -3.33 -2.16 -1.70
N LEU A 156 -3.50 -1.64 -0.49
CA LEU A 156 -4.58 -2.03 0.41
C LEU A 156 -5.96 -1.72 -0.22
N ASN A 157 -6.10 -0.57 -0.87
CA ASN A 157 -7.34 -0.22 -1.59
C ASN A 157 -7.65 -1.19 -2.72
N GLN A 158 -6.66 -1.55 -3.53
CA GLN A 158 -6.83 -2.55 -4.59
C GLN A 158 -7.23 -3.90 -4.00
N ARG A 159 -6.49 -4.37 -2.97
CA ARG A 159 -6.75 -5.65 -2.30
C ARG A 159 -8.18 -5.74 -1.77
N ILE A 160 -8.62 -4.71 -1.02
CA ILE A 160 -9.97 -4.62 -0.47
C ILE A 160 -11.02 -4.55 -1.57
N THR A 161 -10.82 -3.70 -2.58
CA THR A 161 -11.80 -3.51 -3.67
C THR A 161 -12.04 -4.82 -4.42
N VAL A 162 -10.97 -5.56 -4.73
CA VAL A 162 -11.05 -6.84 -5.43
C VAL A 162 -11.71 -7.92 -4.55
N ASP A 163 -11.33 -8.01 -3.27
CA ASP A 163 -11.92 -8.97 -2.33
C ASP A 163 -13.42 -8.73 -2.12
N ASP A 164 -13.78 -7.49 -1.84
CA ASP A 164 -15.17 -7.08 -1.63
C ASP A 164 -15.99 -7.17 -2.93
N PHE A 165 -15.38 -7.00 -4.10
CA PHE A 165 -16.05 -7.26 -5.37
C PHE A 165 -16.41 -8.74 -5.54
N TYR A 166 -15.50 -9.68 -5.23
CA TYR A 166 -15.76 -11.12 -5.44
C TYR A 166 -16.64 -11.75 -4.36
N ASN A 167 -16.63 -11.19 -3.15
CA ASN A 167 -17.32 -11.74 -2.01
C ASN A 167 -18.52 -10.87 -1.63
N ASN A 168 -19.70 -11.48 -1.49
CA ASN A 168 -20.89 -10.71 -1.09
C ASN A 168 -20.90 -10.54 0.44
N ARG A 169 -20.95 -9.29 0.92
CA ARG A 169 -20.75 -8.94 2.34
C ARG A 169 -21.85 -8.02 2.88
N SER A 170 -22.00 -8.00 4.20
CA SER A 170 -22.95 -7.13 4.92
C SER A 170 -22.42 -5.71 5.11
N LEU A 171 -21.10 -5.55 5.28
CA LEU A 171 -20.43 -4.25 5.30
C LEU A 171 -19.22 -4.26 4.35
N TYR A 172 -19.26 -3.34 3.41
CA TYR A 172 -18.13 -3.01 2.54
C TYR A 172 -17.24 -1.97 3.20
N LYS A 173 -15.94 -2.02 2.93
CA LYS A 173 -14.96 -1.10 3.53
C LYS A 173 -14.84 0.24 2.77
N ASN A 174 -15.91 0.67 2.11
CA ASN A 174 -15.96 1.93 1.35
C ASN A 174 -15.37 3.16 2.09
N PRO A 175 -15.65 3.41 3.39
CA PRO A 175 -15.06 4.57 4.05
C PRO A 175 -13.54 4.46 4.23
N LEU A 176 -12.98 3.25 4.32
CA LEU A 176 -11.53 3.04 4.32
C LEU A 176 -10.95 3.30 2.93
N LEU A 177 -11.63 2.85 1.86
CA LEU A 177 -11.23 3.16 0.48
C LEU A 177 -11.15 4.68 0.24
N LEU A 178 -12.16 5.42 0.71
CA LEU A 178 -12.18 6.88 0.67
C LEU A 178 -11.02 7.49 1.47
N TYR A 179 -10.81 7.02 2.70
CA TYR A 179 -9.77 7.55 3.58
C TYR A 179 -8.38 7.36 2.95
N ASN A 180 -8.07 6.18 2.44
CA ASN A 180 -6.78 5.90 1.80
C ASN A 180 -6.57 6.75 0.54
N ALA A 181 -7.59 6.90 -0.33
CA ALA A 181 -7.50 7.77 -1.50
C ALA A 181 -7.26 9.24 -1.10
N TYR A 182 -7.96 9.70 -0.05
CA TYR A 182 -7.76 11.02 0.53
C TYR A 182 -6.39 11.18 1.17
N TYR A 183 -5.88 10.18 1.89
CA TYR A 183 -4.58 10.20 2.54
C TYR A 183 -3.48 10.42 1.51
N VAL A 184 -3.45 9.62 0.44
CA VAL A 184 -2.47 9.75 -0.65
C VAL A 184 -2.53 11.15 -1.27
N PHE A 185 -3.73 11.61 -1.67
CA PHE A 185 -3.88 12.95 -2.24
C PHE A 185 -3.47 14.06 -1.26
N ASN A 186 -3.85 13.94 0.00
CA ASN A 186 -3.53 14.93 1.03
C ASN A 186 -2.04 14.96 1.33
N TYR A 187 -1.33 13.83 1.23
CA TYR A 187 0.12 13.80 1.41
C TYR A 187 0.81 14.58 0.27
N PHE A 188 0.43 14.32 -0.99
CA PHE A 188 0.89 15.16 -2.12
C PHE A 188 0.50 16.63 -1.97
N ARG A 189 -0.69 16.93 -1.44
CA ARG A 189 -1.12 18.32 -1.17
C ARG A 189 -0.21 18.98 -0.13
N PHE A 190 0.14 18.27 0.93
CA PHE A 190 1.10 18.75 1.94
C PHE A 190 2.48 19.00 1.31
N SER A 191 3.01 18.02 0.56
CA SER A 191 4.33 18.08 -0.09
C SER A 191 4.46 19.12 -1.19
N THR A 192 3.36 19.68 -1.69
CA THR A 192 3.32 20.75 -2.72
C THR A 192 2.86 22.10 -2.15
N SER A 193 3.01 22.28 -0.84
CA SER A 193 2.58 23.47 -0.13
C SER A 193 3.67 24.01 0.80
N SER A 194 3.51 25.27 1.21
CA SER A 194 4.38 25.90 2.21
C SER A 194 4.39 25.19 3.57
N LEU A 195 3.44 24.28 3.83
CA LEU A 195 3.47 23.46 5.05
C LEU A 195 4.69 22.53 5.06
N SER A 196 5.11 22.02 3.91
CA SER A 196 6.32 21.19 3.82
C SER A 196 7.58 21.99 4.17
N ASP A 197 7.68 23.24 3.71
CA ASP A 197 8.75 24.17 4.05
C ASP A 197 8.75 24.50 5.55
N SER A 198 7.56 24.78 6.12
CA SER A 198 7.42 25.04 7.55
C SER A 198 7.85 23.84 8.40
N VAL A 199 7.50 22.62 8.00
CA VAL A 199 7.87 21.39 8.72
C VAL A 199 9.39 21.15 8.66
N LYS A 200 10.07 21.49 7.56
CA LYS A 200 11.54 21.44 7.49
C LYS A 200 12.22 22.30 8.56
N VAL A 201 11.60 23.42 8.96
CA VAL A 201 12.15 24.34 9.96
C VAL A 201 11.71 23.97 11.38
N ILE A 202 10.43 23.64 11.57
CA ILE A 202 9.83 23.44 12.90
C ILE A 202 10.12 22.05 13.46
N ALA A 203 10.07 20.99 12.64
CA ALA A 203 10.23 19.63 13.13
C ALA A 203 11.61 19.34 13.76
N PRO A 204 12.74 19.87 13.23
CA PRO A 204 14.04 19.69 13.86
C PRO A 204 14.12 20.09 15.34
N GLU A 205 13.31 21.06 15.81
CA GLU A 205 13.27 21.45 17.22
C GLU A 205 12.77 20.32 18.15
N PHE A 206 12.02 19.37 17.60
CA PHE A 206 11.42 18.24 18.30
C PHE A 206 12.11 16.91 17.98
N GLU A 207 13.17 16.94 17.17
CA GLU A 207 13.90 15.75 16.76
C GLU A 207 15.21 15.57 17.52
N ASP A 208 15.69 14.32 17.53
CA ASP A 208 16.94 13.97 18.20
C ASP A 208 18.15 14.56 17.44
N ALA A 209 19.10 15.11 18.19
CA ALA A 209 20.36 15.61 17.64
C ALA A 209 21.19 14.51 16.96
N ASN A 210 20.97 13.25 17.31
CA ASN A 210 21.58 12.07 16.70
C ASN A 210 20.79 11.59 15.47
N PRO A 211 21.39 11.58 14.26
CA PRO A 211 20.73 11.14 13.02
C PRO A 211 20.08 9.76 13.10
N ILE A 212 20.63 8.84 13.88
CA ILE A 212 20.10 7.47 13.99
C ILE A 212 18.70 7.41 14.60
N ASN A 213 18.31 8.42 15.38
CA ASN A 213 17.02 8.51 16.05
C ASN A 213 16.02 9.37 15.27
N ARG A 214 16.44 10.02 14.18
CA ARG A 214 15.57 10.80 13.30
C ARG A 214 14.91 9.91 12.26
N ASP A 215 13.80 10.39 11.71
CA ASP A 215 13.21 9.80 10.53
C ASP A 215 14.22 9.81 9.36
N TYR A 216 14.23 8.77 8.53
CA TYR A 216 15.22 8.62 7.46
C TYR A 216 14.95 9.50 6.24
N ALA A 217 13.68 9.81 5.95
CA ALA A 217 13.27 10.58 4.80
C ALA A 217 12.91 12.02 5.16
N GLY A 218 12.39 12.25 6.36
CA GLY A 218 11.81 13.49 6.83
C GLY A 218 10.43 13.73 6.24
N ALA A 219 10.37 14.02 4.94
CA ALA A 219 9.14 14.16 4.17
C ALA A 219 9.28 13.40 2.86
N ASP A 220 8.60 12.26 2.75
CA ASP A 220 8.85 11.24 1.74
C ASP A 220 8.82 11.77 0.30
N LEU A 221 7.74 12.45 -0.07
CA LEU A 221 7.49 12.83 -1.46
C LEU A 221 8.38 13.98 -1.93
N THR A 222 8.79 14.88 -1.03
CA THR A 222 9.76 15.94 -1.37
C THR A 222 11.18 15.38 -1.39
N ALA A 223 11.56 14.47 -0.47
CA ALA A 223 12.83 13.76 -0.53
C ALA A 223 12.96 12.91 -1.80
N TRP A 224 11.91 12.17 -2.16
CA TRP A 224 11.79 11.42 -3.41
C TRP A 224 11.99 12.31 -4.64
N THR A 225 11.28 13.42 -4.71
CA THR A 225 11.41 14.35 -5.85
C THR A 225 12.79 15.00 -5.88
N TYR A 226 13.34 15.40 -4.73
CA TYR A 226 14.66 16.00 -4.67
C TYR A 226 15.74 15.07 -5.19
N ASP A 227 15.77 13.82 -4.73
CA ASP A 227 16.80 12.86 -5.14
C ASP A 227 16.57 12.32 -6.56
N MET A 228 15.34 12.30 -7.08
CA MET A 228 15.07 11.98 -8.49
C MET A 228 15.70 13.00 -9.44
N PHE A 229 15.61 14.29 -9.10
CA PHE A 229 16.17 15.38 -9.91
C PHE A 229 17.65 15.68 -9.57
N ASN A 230 18.19 15.06 -8.51
CA ASN A 230 19.57 15.22 -8.09
C ASN A 230 20.21 13.86 -7.74
N PRO A 231 20.26 12.89 -8.67
CA PRO A 231 20.72 11.53 -8.38
C PRO A 231 22.21 11.50 -8.01
N GLU A 232 23.02 12.37 -8.61
CA GLU A 232 24.47 12.43 -8.41
C GLU A 232 24.90 13.22 -7.16
N LEU A 233 24.00 14.01 -6.55
CA LEU A 233 24.34 14.74 -5.34
C LEU A 233 24.46 13.76 -4.15
N PRO A 234 25.56 13.75 -3.39
CA PRO A 234 25.66 12.94 -2.18
C PRO A 234 24.51 13.24 -1.21
N PHE A 235 24.05 12.24 -0.47
CA PHE A 235 23.00 12.45 0.55
C PHE A 235 23.47 13.46 1.61
N THR A 236 24.77 13.42 1.95
CA THR A 236 25.38 14.33 2.93
C THR A 236 25.56 15.77 2.44
N SER A 237 25.19 16.09 1.19
CA SER A 237 25.22 17.48 0.70
C SER A 237 23.98 18.29 1.06
N ARG A 238 23.00 17.70 1.74
CA ARG A 238 21.83 18.41 2.28
C ARG A 238 22.23 19.40 3.36
N ASP A 239 21.35 20.34 3.68
CA ASP A 239 21.57 21.34 4.73
C ASP A 239 21.98 20.68 6.05
N SER A 240 22.84 21.34 6.83
CA SER A 240 23.19 20.83 8.16
C SER A 240 21.97 20.79 9.08
N PHE A 241 21.86 19.76 9.90
CA PHE A 241 20.79 19.67 10.89
C PHE A 241 20.98 20.76 11.97
N PRO A 242 19.96 21.59 12.26
CA PRO A 242 20.10 22.67 13.23
C PRO A 242 20.32 22.10 14.63
N ASN A 243 21.31 22.62 15.35
CA ASN A 243 21.61 22.26 16.74
C ASN A 243 21.88 20.76 16.98
N GLY A 244 22.34 20.02 15.97
CA GLY A 244 22.65 18.59 16.09
C GLY A 244 23.67 18.12 15.05
N ASN A 245 23.84 16.80 14.96
CA ASN A 245 24.78 16.18 14.04
C ASN A 245 24.12 15.84 12.70
N GLY A 246 24.93 15.75 11.65
CA GLY A 246 24.50 15.28 10.33
C GLY A 246 23.65 16.28 9.55
N VAL A 247 22.87 15.77 8.61
CA VAL A 247 22.07 16.60 7.69
C VAL A 247 20.61 16.70 8.11
N ASN A 248 19.98 17.80 7.71
CA ASN A 248 18.54 17.95 7.70
C ASN A 248 17.97 17.09 6.56
N ARG A 249 17.35 15.97 6.94
CA ARG A 249 16.76 15.02 6.00
C ARG A 249 15.50 15.57 5.34
N ARG A 250 14.82 16.55 5.97
CA ARG A 250 13.64 17.17 5.38
C ARG A 250 14.01 18.09 4.24
N VAL A 251 13.38 17.83 3.11
CA VAL A 251 13.37 18.72 1.95
C VAL A 251 12.01 19.41 1.88
N GLY A 252 12.01 20.73 1.84
CA GLY A 252 10.83 21.54 1.61
C GLY A 252 10.48 21.61 0.12
N PHE A 253 9.23 21.93 -0.21
CA PHE A 253 8.83 22.15 -1.59
C PHE A 253 9.64 23.27 -2.28
N SER A 254 10.00 24.31 -1.53
CA SER A 254 10.78 25.45 -2.03
C SER A 254 12.26 25.12 -2.24
N ASP A 255 12.76 24.00 -1.71
CA ASP A 255 14.12 23.52 -1.98
C ASP A 255 14.22 22.79 -3.32
N LEU A 256 13.09 22.39 -3.92
CA LEU A 256 13.04 21.73 -5.21
C LEU A 256 13.29 22.73 -6.34
N SER A 257 13.96 22.30 -7.41
CA SER A 257 14.04 23.06 -8.66
C SER A 257 12.65 23.31 -9.24
N ALA A 258 12.50 24.31 -10.12
CA ALA A 258 11.21 24.60 -10.75
C ALA A 258 10.63 23.38 -11.50
N GLU A 259 11.46 22.62 -12.21
CA GLU A 259 11.03 21.38 -12.89
C GLU A 259 10.59 20.30 -11.90
N ALA A 260 11.31 20.14 -10.79
CA ALA A 260 10.94 19.20 -9.72
C ALA A 260 9.61 19.59 -9.06
N GLN A 261 9.37 20.89 -8.84
CA GLN A 261 8.10 21.40 -8.34
C GLN A 261 6.94 21.09 -9.29
N ASP A 262 7.11 21.37 -10.58
CA ASP A 262 6.09 21.11 -11.61
C ASP A 262 5.79 19.62 -11.73
N PHE A 263 6.83 18.78 -11.68
CA PHE A 263 6.67 17.33 -11.64
C PHE A 263 5.84 16.89 -10.44
N LEU A 264 6.17 17.33 -9.22
CA LEU A 264 5.45 16.92 -8.01
C LEU A 264 3.99 17.44 -7.99
N ILE A 265 3.74 18.62 -8.54
CA ILE A 265 2.38 19.14 -8.78
C ILE A 265 1.59 18.25 -9.76
N LYS A 266 2.24 17.76 -10.84
CA LYS A 266 1.63 16.82 -11.78
C LYS A 266 1.28 15.50 -11.07
N GLN A 267 2.18 14.96 -10.26
CA GLN A 267 1.94 13.76 -9.45
C GLN A 267 0.76 13.95 -8.49
N ARG A 268 0.65 15.12 -7.82
CA ARG A 268 -0.53 15.45 -7.01
C ARG A 268 -1.83 15.36 -7.80
N LYS A 269 -1.86 15.90 -9.02
CA LYS A 269 -3.07 15.84 -9.87
C LYS A 269 -3.38 14.39 -10.27
N LEU A 270 -2.38 13.59 -10.61
CA LEU A 270 -2.56 12.18 -10.93
C LEU A 270 -3.07 11.35 -9.74
N SER A 271 -2.69 11.70 -8.50
CA SER A 271 -3.19 11.02 -7.31
C SER A 271 -4.72 11.08 -7.14
N LEU A 272 -5.40 12.04 -7.78
CA LEU A 272 -6.86 12.09 -7.82
C LEU A 272 -7.48 10.88 -8.55
N LEU A 273 -6.73 10.17 -9.39
CA LEU A 273 -7.19 8.94 -10.04
C LEU A 273 -7.54 7.85 -9.02
N ASN A 274 -6.96 7.87 -7.81
CA ASN A 274 -7.32 6.94 -6.73
C ASN A 274 -8.76 7.10 -6.22
N PHE A 275 -9.44 8.22 -6.54
CA PHE A 275 -10.87 8.39 -6.27
C PHE A 275 -11.76 7.79 -7.36
N LEU A 276 -11.22 7.39 -8.51
CA LEU A 276 -11.96 6.74 -9.60
C LEU A 276 -12.16 5.26 -9.28
N ASN A 277 -12.87 5.00 -8.19
CA ASN A 277 -13.27 3.67 -7.75
C ASN A 277 -14.74 3.73 -7.32
N PRO A 278 -15.69 3.12 -8.06
CA PRO A 278 -17.11 3.14 -7.72
C PRO A 278 -17.41 2.60 -6.32
N ALA A 279 -16.57 1.73 -5.76
CA ALA A 279 -16.72 1.22 -4.40
C ALA A 279 -16.61 2.34 -3.34
N VAL A 280 -15.80 3.38 -3.58
CA VAL A 280 -15.76 4.59 -2.73
C VAL A 280 -17.14 5.22 -2.60
N PHE A 281 -17.93 5.16 -3.68
CA PHE A 281 -19.31 5.68 -3.76
C PHE A 281 -20.37 4.57 -3.70
N PHE A 282 -20.09 3.50 -2.95
CA PHE A 282 -21.02 2.42 -2.63
C PHE A 282 -21.41 1.47 -3.77
N ILE A 283 -20.78 1.58 -4.94
CA ILE A 283 -20.99 0.67 -6.07
C ILE A 283 -19.87 -0.36 -6.08
N ASN A 284 -20.03 -1.41 -5.26
CA ASN A 284 -19.04 -2.47 -5.16
C ASN A 284 -19.09 -3.49 -6.31
N ARG A 285 -20.21 -3.57 -7.03
CA ARG A 285 -20.43 -4.53 -8.12
C ARG A 285 -21.52 -4.04 -9.07
N ILE A 286 -21.22 -4.01 -10.36
CA ILE A 286 -22.17 -3.73 -11.44
C ILE A 286 -22.62 -5.08 -12.03
N LYS A 287 -23.90 -5.41 -11.92
CA LYS A 287 -24.48 -6.62 -12.53
C LYS A 287 -24.90 -6.33 -13.97
N ILE A 288 -24.40 -7.11 -14.93
CA ILE A 288 -24.80 -7.01 -16.35
C ILE A 288 -25.87 -8.06 -16.67
N GLY A 289 -25.83 -9.21 -15.99
CA GLY A 289 -26.86 -10.25 -16.05
C GLY A 289 -26.70 -11.21 -14.87
N ASP A 290 -27.39 -12.35 -14.92
CA ASP A 290 -27.39 -13.33 -13.81
C ASP A 290 -25.99 -13.92 -13.57
N ASN A 291 -25.22 -14.07 -14.64
CA ASN A 291 -23.94 -14.76 -14.65
C ASN A 291 -22.73 -13.83 -14.81
N LEU A 292 -22.95 -12.53 -15.03
CA LEU A 292 -21.88 -11.57 -15.30
C LEU A 292 -22.03 -10.33 -14.42
N SER A 293 -20.95 -10.04 -13.68
CA SER A 293 -20.78 -8.76 -13.02
C SER A 293 -19.35 -8.26 -13.18
N LEU A 294 -19.18 -6.94 -13.16
CA LEU A 294 -17.87 -6.30 -13.20
C LEU A 294 -17.80 -5.12 -12.24
N ASN A 295 -16.59 -4.67 -11.96
CA ASN A 295 -16.31 -3.32 -11.46
C ASN A 295 -15.15 -2.76 -12.28
N LEU A 296 -14.84 -1.48 -12.10
CA LEU A 296 -13.74 -0.83 -12.79
C LEU A 296 -13.20 0.28 -11.89
N PHE A 297 -11.90 0.30 -11.65
CA PHE A 297 -11.27 1.35 -10.85
C PHE A 297 -9.87 1.71 -11.36
N ALA A 298 -9.50 2.98 -11.24
CA ALA A 298 -8.15 3.44 -11.52
C ALA A 298 -7.30 3.47 -10.24
N GLN A 299 -6.00 3.35 -10.41
CA GLN A 299 -5.01 3.46 -9.35
C GLN A 299 -3.83 4.29 -9.86
N TYR A 300 -3.37 5.22 -9.03
CA TYR A 300 -2.12 5.95 -9.22
C TYR A 300 -1.17 5.60 -8.07
N VAL A 301 0.08 5.32 -8.42
CA VAL A 301 1.14 4.99 -7.47
C VAL A 301 2.45 5.67 -7.88
N PRO A 302 3.10 6.44 -6.98
CA PRO A 302 4.45 6.94 -7.24
C PRO A 302 5.47 5.79 -7.20
N THR A 303 6.46 5.80 -8.08
CA THR A 303 7.49 4.75 -8.20
C THR A 303 8.89 5.36 -8.24
N TYR A 304 9.93 4.55 -8.10
CA TYR A 304 11.32 5.04 -8.18
C TYR A 304 11.67 5.65 -9.55
N PHE A 305 10.98 5.23 -10.60
CA PHE A 305 11.15 5.76 -11.95
C PHE A 305 10.14 6.86 -12.29
N GLY A 306 9.20 7.24 -11.41
CA GLY A 306 8.17 8.23 -11.70
C GLY A 306 6.80 7.81 -11.17
N ASN A 307 5.98 7.14 -11.99
CA ASN A 307 4.68 6.64 -11.53
C ASN A 307 4.15 5.48 -12.36
N ASP A 308 3.22 4.74 -11.76
CA ASP A 308 2.28 3.84 -12.46
C ASP A 308 0.86 4.40 -12.36
N VAL A 309 0.17 4.40 -13.49
CA VAL A 309 -1.29 4.61 -13.56
C VAL A 309 -1.91 3.35 -14.13
N ALA A 310 -2.72 2.68 -13.32
CA ALA A 310 -3.35 1.41 -13.68
C ALA A 310 -4.88 1.54 -13.76
N LEU A 311 -5.48 0.76 -14.66
CA LEU A 311 -6.91 0.50 -14.73
C LEU A 311 -7.16 -0.97 -14.42
N TYR A 312 -7.93 -1.25 -13.38
CA TYR A 312 -8.31 -2.60 -12.99
C TYR A 312 -9.78 -2.88 -13.28
N VAL A 313 -10.05 -4.07 -13.80
CA VAL A 313 -11.38 -4.57 -14.13
C VAL A 313 -11.56 -5.96 -13.50
N PRO A 314 -12.04 -6.05 -12.25
CA PRO A 314 -12.45 -7.32 -11.70
C PRO A 314 -13.79 -7.75 -12.33
N VAL A 315 -13.85 -9.01 -12.74
CA VAL A 315 -14.97 -9.63 -13.45
C VAL A 315 -15.35 -10.92 -12.74
N LYS A 316 -16.64 -11.10 -12.50
CA LYS A 316 -17.19 -12.40 -12.08
C LYS A 316 -18.05 -12.93 -13.21
N TYR A 317 -17.66 -14.07 -13.78
CA TYR A 317 -18.39 -14.78 -14.83
C TYR A 317 -18.68 -16.22 -14.38
N ASN A 318 -19.95 -16.56 -14.16
CA ASN A 318 -20.35 -17.80 -13.49
C ASN A 318 -19.59 -17.97 -12.14
N ASN A 319 -18.79 -19.04 -12.03
CA ASN A 319 -17.95 -19.34 -10.87
C ASN A 319 -16.53 -18.77 -10.99
N TYR A 320 -16.17 -18.17 -12.12
CA TYR A 320 -14.85 -17.58 -12.34
C TYR A 320 -14.78 -16.17 -11.78
N LYS A 321 -13.67 -15.88 -11.10
CA LYS A 321 -13.32 -14.56 -10.55
C LYS A 321 -12.02 -14.12 -11.21
N LEU A 322 -12.12 -13.21 -12.18
CA LEU A 322 -11.02 -12.82 -13.06
C LEU A 322 -10.67 -11.34 -12.84
N LEU A 323 -9.38 -11.02 -12.75
CA LEU A 323 -8.90 -9.64 -12.70
C LEU A 323 -8.10 -9.33 -13.97
N PHE A 324 -8.42 -8.20 -14.58
CA PHE A 324 -7.63 -7.62 -15.66
C PHE A 324 -7.05 -6.30 -15.19
N GLY A 325 -5.76 -6.06 -15.42
CA GLY A 325 -5.09 -4.79 -15.17
C GLY A 325 -4.40 -4.29 -16.44
N LEU A 326 -4.51 -2.99 -16.71
CA LEU A 326 -3.72 -2.30 -17.72
C LEU A 326 -2.92 -1.21 -17.04
N HIS A 327 -1.60 -1.24 -17.20
CA HIS A 327 -0.67 -0.32 -16.55
C HIS A 327 -0.07 0.64 -17.56
N ASN A 328 0.12 1.89 -17.13
CA ASN A 328 0.89 2.90 -17.82
C ASN A 328 2.01 3.38 -16.89
N TYR A 329 3.22 2.89 -17.12
CA TYR A 329 4.43 3.24 -16.39
C TYR A 329 5.08 4.45 -17.04
N ASN A 330 5.27 5.53 -16.27
CA ASN A 330 5.80 6.78 -16.78
C ASN A 330 7.09 7.14 -16.03
N ASN A 331 8.15 7.47 -16.77
CA ASN A 331 9.29 8.19 -16.23
C ASN A 331 9.17 9.69 -16.54
N TYR A 332 10.30 10.41 -16.55
CA TYR A 332 10.30 11.84 -16.84
C TYR A 332 9.79 12.16 -18.26
N ASP A 333 10.27 11.43 -19.28
CA ASP A 333 10.04 11.73 -20.70
C ASP A 333 9.19 10.70 -21.46
N GLU A 334 9.16 9.45 -20.99
CA GLU A 334 8.66 8.29 -21.72
C GLU A 334 7.57 7.55 -20.94
N ALA A 335 6.76 6.79 -21.70
CA ALA A 335 5.70 5.95 -21.16
C ALA A 335 5.80 4.52 -21.75
N ALA A 336 5.50 3.53 -20.93
CA ALA A 336 5.46 2.13 -21.31
C ALA A 336 4.30 1.42 -20.62
N TYR A 337 3.98 0.21 -21.07
CA TYR A 337 2.75 -0.47 -20.68
C TYR A 337 3.00 -1.84 -20.06
N GLY A 338 2.05 -2.26 -19.24
CA GLY A 338 1.98 -3.61 -18.68
C GLY A 338 0.56 -4.12 -18.59
N LEU A 339 0.45 -5.43 -18.35
CA LEU A 339 -0.82 -6.13 -18.22
C LEU A 339 -0.77 -7.05 -16.99
N THR A 340 -1.87 -7.08 -16.25
CA THR A 340 -2.13 -8.04 -15.17
C THR A 340 -3.29 -8.93 -15.56
N LEU A 341 -3.13 -10.23 -15.35
CA LEU A 341 -4.18 -11.22 -15.50
C LEU A 341 -4.21 -12.10 -14.25
N ALA A 342 -5.34 -12.15 -13.55
CA ALA A 342 -5.50 -13.02 -12.39
C ALA A 342 -6.79 -13.83 -12.43
N ILE A 343 -6.73 -14.99 -11.78
CA ILE A 343 -7.89 -15.80 -11.39
C ILE A 343 -7.83 -16.01 -9.88
N ASN A 344 -8.94 -15.75 -9.20
CA ASN A 344 -9.03 -15.80 -7.75
C ASN A 344 -9.94 -16.93 -7.30
N ASP A 345 -9.58 -17.61 -6.21
CA ASP A 345 -10.35 -18.62 -5.51
C ASP A 345 -10.84 -19.75 -6.44
N TYR A 346 -10.03 -20.11 -7.45
CA TYR A 346 -10.35 -21.17 -8.40
C TYR A 346 -10.37 -22.51 -7.68
N GLU A 347 -11.52 -23.19 -7.72
CA GLU A 347 -11.71 -24.47 -7.05
C GLU A 347 -11.12 -25.60 -7.89
N ILE A 348 -10.02 -26.19 -7.42
CA ILE A 348 -9.44 -27.41 -8.00
C ILE A 348 -10.18 -28.64 -7.45
N THR A 349 -10.45 -28.62 -6.14
CA THR A 349 -11.26 -29.61 -5.43
C THR A 349 -12.05 -28.90 -4.34
N GLU A 350 -13.03 -29.57 -3.72
CA GLU A 350 -13.81 -29.01 -2.61
C GLU A 350 -12.96 -28.50 -1.42
N LYS A 351 -11.71 -28.98 -1.30
CA LYS A 351 -10.77 -28.59 -0.24
C LYS A 351 -9.62 -27.71 -0.70
N ILE A 352 -9.42 -27.56 -2.02
CA ILE A 352 -8.24 -26.89 -2.57
C ILE A 352 -8.69 -25.77 -3.50
N ASN A 353 -8.34 -24.55 -3.12
CA ASN A 353 -8.52 -23.37 -3.94
C ASN A 353 -7.17 -22.80 -4.35
N VAL A 354 -7.09 -22.24 -5.55
CA VAL A 354 -5.90 -21.56 -6.06
C VAL A 354 -6.22 -20.13 -6.48
N ASP A 355 -5.36 -19.22 -6.07
CA ASP A 355 -5.23 -17.90 -6.67
C ASP A 355 -4.01 -17.92 -7.61
N PHE A 356 -4.14 -17.36 -8.81
CA PHE A 356 -3.02 -17.22 -9.75
C PHE A 356 -3.07 -15.83 -10.37
N CYS A 357 -1.94 -15.15 -10.43
CA CYS A 357 -1.76 -13.85 -11.07
C CYS A 357 -0.49 -13.86 -11.91
N ALA A 358 -0.60 -13.33 -13.12
CA ALA A 358 0.50 -13.12 -14.03
C ALA A 358 0.55 -11.65 -14.45
N ASP A 359 1.73 -11.07 -14.35
CA ASP A 359 2.03 -9.70 -14.74
C ASP A 359 3.09 -9.74 -15.84
N ILE A 360 2.94 -8.89 -16.84
CA ILE A 360 3.91 -8.68 -17.91
C ILE A 360 4.06 -7.18 -18.14
N TRP A 361 5.29 -6.70 -18.29
CA TRP A 361 5.52 -5.27 -18.41
C TRP A 361 6.69 -4.93 -19.31
N LYS A 362 6.61 -3.71 -19.83
CA LYS A 362 7.76 -2.89 -20.20
C LYS A 362 7.74 -1.67 -19.28
N GLN A 363 8.76 -1.48 -18.46
CA GLN A 363 8.87 -0.39 -17.49
C GLN A 363 10.09 0.47 -17.80
N PRO A 364 10.12 1.75 -17.40
CA PRO A 364 11.37 2.50 -17.35
C PRO A 364 12.36 1.86 -16.35
N ALA A 365 13.65 1.93 -16.65
CA ALA A 365 14.70 1.41 -15.77
C ALA A 365 15.14 2.41 -14.69
N SER A 366 14.93 3.71 -14.90
CA SER A 366 15.12 4.78 -13.91
C SER A 366 14.30 6.01 -14.30
N PHE A 367 14.38 7.08 -13.50
CA PHE A 367 13.61 8.31 -13.70
C PHE A 367 14.07 9.15 -14.90
N LEU A 368 15.38 9.37 -15.05
CA LEU A 368 15.96 10.22 -16.11
C LEU A 368 16.51 9.44 -17.31
N ASP A 369 16.63 8.11 -17.19
CA ASP A 369 17.05 7.25 -18.30
C ASP A 369 15.84 6.77 -19.10
N ASN A 370 15.91 6.90 -20.42
CA ASN A 370 14.90 6.44 -21.37
C ASN A 370 15.04 4.94 -21.71
N SER A 371 15.97 4.23 -21.06
CA SER A 371 16.05 2.78 -21.17
C SER A 371 14.83 2.09 -20.53
N MET A 372 14.42 1.00 -21.17
CA MET A 372 13.21 0.26 -20.81
C MET A 372 13.57 -1.19 -20.50
N GLN A 373 12.97 -1.72 -19.44
CA GLN A 373 13.11 -3.10 -19.00
C GLN A 373 11.83 -3.88 -19.26
N PHE A 374 11.97 -5.00 -19.99
CA PHE A 374 10.89 -5.96 -20.14
C PHE A 374 10.97 -6.99 -19.03
N GLY A 375 9.83 -7.36 -18.46
CA GLY A 375 9.76 -8.31 -17.38
C GLY A 375 8.37 -8.87 -17.12
N GLY A 376 8.27 -9.66 -16.07
CA GLY A 376 7.02 -10.25 -15.63
C GLY A 376 7.11 -10.83 -14.21
N ALA A 377 5.94 -11.08 -13.63
CA ALA A 377 5.79 -11.73 -12.35
C ALA A 377 4.71 -12.81 -12.41
N LEU A 378 4.87 -13.83 -11.58
CA LEU A 378 3.91 -14.89 -11.34
C LEU A 378 3.68 -15.00 -9.84
N ASN A 379 2.43 -14.92 -9.41
CA ASN A 379 2.02 -15.11 -8.03
C ASN A 379 0.99 -16.23 -7.98
N THR A 380 1.22 -17.23 -7.13
CA THR A 380 0.32 -18.36 -6.93
C THR A 380 0.07 -18.58 -5.45
N SER A 381 -1.20 -18.67 -5.03
CA SER A 381 -1.60 -19.05 -3.68
C SER A 381 -2.35 -20.37 -3.72
N LEU A 382 -1.88 -21.37 -2.99
CA LEU A 382 -2.58 -22.62 -2.77
C LEU A 382 -3.18 -22.62 -1.37
N LYS A 383 -4.50 -22.79 -1.26
CA LYS A 383 -5.23 -22.82 0.01
C LYS A 383 -5.87 -24.19 0.23
N TYR A 384 -5.50 -24.86 1.32
CA TYR A 384 -6.06 -26.15 1.74
C TYR A 384 -7.01 -25.99 2.93
N ARG A 385 -8.28 -26.33 2.73
CA ARG A 385 -9.32 -26.30 3.76
C ARG A 385 -9.29 -27.57 4.61
N PHE A 386 -8.85 -27.43 5.86
CA PHE A 386 -8.83 -28.53 6.83
C PHE A 386 -10.02 -28.50 7.81
N ARG A 387 -10.73 -27.37 7.93
CA ARG A 387 -12.04 -27.24 8.61
C ARG A 387 -12.93 -26.28 7.81
N SER A 388 -14.24 -26.29 8.07
CA SER A 388 -15.20 -25.42 7.36
C SER A 388 -14.79 -23.94 7.33
N ASN A 389 -14.19 -23.45 8.41
CA ASN A 389 -13.83 -22.05 8.59
C ASN A 389 -12.31 -21.79 8.54
N PHE A 390 -11.47 -22.84 8.43
CA PHE A 390 -10.02 -22.71 8.49
C PHE A 390 -9.34 -23.35 7.28
N SER A 391 -8.39 -22.60 6.72
CA SER A 391 -7.51 -23.07 5.66
C SER A 391 -6.05 -22.74 5.99
N GLY A 392 -5.13 -23.55 5.48
CA GLY A 392 -3.70 -23.25 5.48
C GLY A 392 -3.28 -22.92 4.05
N GLY A 393 -2.38 -21.97 3.89
CA GLY A 393 -1.97 -21.45 2.59
C GLY A 393 -0.46 -21.50 2.37
N ILE A 394 -0.07 -21.78 1.13
CA ILE A 394 1.29 -21.56 0.62
C ILE A 394 1.19 -20.54 -0.51
N ASN A 395 2.00 -19.49 -0.44
CA ASN A 395 2.15 -18.50 -1.49
C ASN A 395 3.52 -18.68 -2.16
N PHE A 396 3.54 -18.69 -3.48
CA PHE A 396 4.75 -18.66 -4.28
C PHE A 396 4.72 -17.44 -5.18
N SER A 397 5.80 -16.68 -5.19
CA SER A 397 5.99 -15.53 -6.08
C SER A 397 7.32 -15.65 -6.79
N TYR A 398 7.32 -15.39 -8.09
CA TYR A 398 8.53 -15.17 -8.87
C TYR A 398 8.36 -13.89 -9.66
N LYS A 399 9.43 -13.09 -9.75
CA LYS A 399 9.48 -11.98 -10.69
C LYS A 399 10.87 -11.82 -11.29
N SER A 400 10.90 -11.33 -12.53
CA SER A 400 12.12 -10.80 -13.14
C SER A 400 12.45 -9.40 -12.58
N LYS A 401 13.49 -8.77 -13.11
CA LYS A 401 13.81 -7.35 -12.83
C LYS A 401 12.62 -6.44 -13.19
N GLY A 402 12.41 -5.41 -12.37
CA GLY A 402 11.28 -4.49 -12.47
C GLY A 402 10.56 -4.32 -11.14
N TRP A 403 9.67 -3.33 -11.09
CA TRP A 403 8.85 -3.02 -9.92
C TRP A 403 7.48 -3.68 -10.02
N VAL A 404 6.99 -4.15 -8.88
CA VAL A 404 5.64 -4.66 -8.69
C VAL A 404 5.15 -4.12 -7.35
N ILE A 405 3.95 -3.55 -7.31
CA ILE A 405 3.37 -3.04 -6.06
C ILE A 405 3.30 -4.16 -5.01
N GLY A 406 3.67 -3.84 -3.76
CA GLY A 406 3.70 -4.83 -2.67
C GLY A 406 4.88 -5.80 -2.73
N ASN A 407 5.89 -5.56 -3.58
CA ASN A 407 7.13 -6.33 -3.61
C ASN A 407 8.36 -5.41 -3.47
N PRO A 408 9.18 -5.55 -2.42
CA PRO A 408 10.26 -4.60 -2.12
C PRO A 408 11.47 -4.72 -3.05
N TYR A 409 11.58 -5.78 -3.85
CA TYR A 409 12.74 -6.05 -4.69
C TYR A 409 12.61 -5.37 -6.06
N LEU A 410 13.62 -4.63 -6.50
CA LEU A 410 13.72 -4.19 -7.91
C LEU A 410 14.43 -5.22 -8.80
N SER A 411 15.28 -6.05 -8.20
CA SER A 411 15.95 -7.20 -8.84
C SER A 411 15.01 -8.40 -9.01
N GLU A 412 15.48 -9.44 -9.71
CA GLU A 412 14.77 -10.72 -9.72
C GLU A 412 14.61 -11.29 -8.31
N ASN A 413 13.47 -11.91 -8.04
CA ASN A 413 13.16 -12.44 -6.72
C ASN A 413 12.25 -13.67 -6.81
N ILE A 414 12.51 -14.62 -5.91
CA ILE A 414 11.59 -15.70 -5.56
C ILE A 414 11.19 -15.48 -4.11
N SER A 415 9.89 -15.48 -3.84
CA SER A 415 9.37 -15.41 -2.48
C SER A 415 8.44 -16.58 -2.19
N ILE A 416 8.50 -17.09 -0.97
CA ILE A 416 7.64 -18.17 -0.48
C ILE A 416 7.00 -17.72 0.83
N GLY A 417 5.67 -17.76 0.88
CA GLY A 417 4.90 -17.41 2.06
C GLY A 417 4.10 -18.59 2.62
N LEU A 418 3.94 -18.62 3.93
CA LEU A 418 3.05 -19.56 4.62
C LEU A 418 2.04 -18.75 5.44
N GLY A 419 0.78 -19.19 5.46
CA GLY A 419 -0.27 -18.48 6.18
C GLY A 419 -1.44 -19.36 6.62
N LEU A 420 -2.28 -18.77 7.46
CA LEU A 420 -3.55 -19.34 7.91
C LEU A 420 -4.68 -18.42 7.48
N ASN A 421 -5.81 -19.00 7.07
CA ASN A 421 -6.97 -18.23 6.65
C ASN A 421 -8.17 -18.63 7.51
N TYR A 422 -8.96 -17.65 7.95
CA TYR A 422 -10.21 -17.85 8.68
C TYR A 422 -11.38 -17.21 7.93
N LYS A 423 -12.45 -17.97 7.69
CA LYS A 423 -13.67 -17.47 7.06
C LYS A 423 -14.88 -17.73 7.95
N LEU A 424 -15.59 -16.66 8.33
CA LEU A 424 -16.88 -16.74 9.01
C LEU A 424 -18.01 -16.54 7.99
N VAL A 425 -18.78 -17.60 7.74
CA VAL A 425 -19.93 -17.61 6.84
C VAL A 425 -21.22 -17.74 7.64
N LYS A 426 -22.25 -16.95 7.29
CA LYS A 426 -23.62 -17.11 7.79
C LYS A 426 -24.55 -17.58 6.69
#